data_AF-A0A838SCC2-F1
#
_entry.id   AF-A0A838SCC2-F1
#
_cell.length_a   1.000
_cell.length_b   1.000
_cell.length_c   1.000
_cell.angle_alpha   90.00
_cell.angle_beta   90.00
_cell.angle_gamma   90.00
#
_symmetry.space_group_name_H-M   'P 1'
#
loop_
_entity.id
_entity.type
_entity.pdbx_description
1 polymer ?
#
loop_
_entity_poly.entity_id
_entity_poly.type
_entity_poly.pdbx_seq_one_letter_code
_entity_poly.pdbx_strand_id
1 'polypeptide(L)'
;MSSPSRGIIYIVTGQKFVEEACRSAASVKQCMPDILITICSDIPLNSPLFDQVMAITNPMYGVEDKILITANSPYQETLFLDSDT
;
A
#
# COMPACT_ATOMS: atom_id res chain seq x y z
N MET A 1 -16.57 -4.79 -13.53
CA MET A 1 -16.32 -3.49 -12.88
C MET A 1 -14.99 -3.00 -13.39
N SER A 2 -14.91 -1.76 -13.89
CA SER A 2 -13.65 -1.14 -14.32
C SER A 2 -12.81 -0.80 -13.10
N SER A 3 -11.55 -1.26 -13.06
CA SER A 3 -10.59 -0.89 -12.01
C SER A 3 -10.43 0.65 -11.92
N PRO A 4 -10.25 1.23 -10.72
CA PRO A 4 -9.96 2.65 -10.59
C PRO A 4 -8.74 3.05 -11.44
N SER A 5 -8.77 4.24 -12.03
CA SER A 5 -7.76 4.65 -13.02
C SER A 5 -6.37 4.80 -12.41
N ARG A 6 -6.25 5.25 -11.16
CA ARG A 6 -4.95 5.44 -10.50
C ARG A 6 -4.99 5.25 -8.98
N GLY A 7 -3.87 4.82 -8.41
CA GLY A 7 -3.69 4.73 -6.97
C GLY A 7 -2.26 4.49 -6.51
N ILE A 8 -2.06 4.58 -5.20
CA ILE A 8 -0.79 4.37 -4.53
C ILE A 8 -0.82 3.02 -3.82
N ILE A 9 0.31 2.29 -3.84
CA ILE A 9 0.47 1.06 -3.07
C ILE A 9 1.70 1.15 -2.17
N TYR A 10 1.49 0.86 -0.89
CA TYR A 10 2.54 0.50 0.06
C TYR A 10 2.62 -1.01 0.20
N ILE A 11 3.82 -1.58 0.18
CA ILE A 11 4.06 -3.01 0.40
C ILE A 11 5.07 -3.13 1.52
N VAL A 12 4.59 -3.55 2.68
CA VAL A 12 5.37 -3.55 3.92
C VAL A 12 5.18 -4.86 4.66
N THR A 13 6.25 -5.35 5.28
CA THR A 13 6.20 -6.57 6.10
C THR A 13 6.88 -6.30 7.44
N GLY A 14 6.15 -6.45 8.53
CA GLY A 14 6.61 -6.14 9.88
C GLY A 14 6.15 -4.77 10.41
N GLN A 15 5.96 -4.71 11.73
CA GLN A 15 5.26 -3.61 12.41
C GLN A 15 5.90 -2.24 12.17
N LYS A 16 7.23 -2.16 12.20
CA LYS A 16 7.98 -0.92 11.97
C LYS A 16 7.59 -0.27 10.64
N PHE A 17 7.54 -1.05 9.56
CA PHE A 17 7.26 -0.55 8.22
C PHE A 17 5.79 -0.20 8.03
N VAL A 18 4.87 -0.88 8.74
CA VAL A 18 3.46 -0.49 8.82
C VAL A 18 3.32 0.90 9.45
N GLU A 19 4.03 1.17 10.54
CA GLU A 19 4.01 2.48 11.21
C GLU A 19 4.60 3.60 10.33
N GLU A 20 5.69 3.32 9.62
CA GLU A 20 6.27 4.20 8.60
C GLU A 20 5.27 4.49 7.47
N ALA A 21 4.67 3.45 6.88
CA ALA A 21 3.68 3.60 5.81
C ALA A 21 2.46 4.41 6.26
N CYS A 22 2.01 4.27 7.51
CA CYS A 22 0.93 5.11 8.05
C CYS A 22 1.31 6.59 8.08
N ARG A 23 2.55 6.93 8.46
CA ARG A 23 3.02 8.32 8.47
C ARG A 23 3.13 8.88 7.05
N SER A 24 3.69 8.10 6.13
CA SER A 24 3.82 8.49 4.72
C SER A 24 2.43 8.68 4.08
N ALA A 25 1.51 7.73 4.28
CA ALA A 25 0.14 7.81 3.76
C ALA A 25 -0.64 9.01 4.32
N ALA A 26 -0.39 9.42 5.56
CA ALA A 26 -0.99 10.63 6.12
C ALA A 26 -0.52 11.88 5.36
N SER A 27 0.76 11.99 5.02
CA SER A 27 1.30 13.08 4.18
C SER A 27 0.69 13.06 2.77
N VAL A 28 0.54 11.87 2.18
CA VAL A 28 -0.14 11.70 0.89
C VAL A 28 -1.57 12.21 0.94
N LYS A 29 -2.38 11.81 1.93
CA LYS A 29 -3.77 12.28 2.08
C LYS A 29 -3.86 13.78 2.37
N GLN A 30 -2.83 14.40 2.96
CA GLN A 30 -2.77 15.86 3.10
C GLN A 30 -2.56 16.57 1.76
N CYS A 31 -1.69 16.03 0.89
CA CYS A 31 -1.38 16.62 -0.42
C CYS A 31 -2.41 16.26 -1.49
N MET A 32 -2.97 15.05 -1.43
CA MET A 32 -3.88 14.46 -2.41
C MET A 32 -5.00 13.71 -1.67
N PRO A 33 -6.00 14.40 -1.10
CA PRO A 33 -7.02 13.78 -0.24
C PRO A 33 -7.83 12.65 -0.91
N ASP A 34 -8.07 12.78 -2.21
CA ASP A 34 -8.93 11.87 -2.98
C ASP A 34 -8.16 10.71 -3.65
N ILE A 35 -6.82 10.67 -3.53
CA ILE A 35 -6.06 9.57 -4.14
C ILE A 35 -6.35 8.27 -3.39
N LEU A 36 -6.58 7.19 -4.13
CA LEU A 36 -6.78 5.87 -3.54
C LEU A 36 -5.43 5.31 -3.06
N ILE A 37 -5.40 4.79 -1.83
CA ILE A 37 -4.22 4.21 -1.23
C ILE A 37 -4.53 2.78 -0.77
N THR A 38 -3.72 1.84 -1.23
CA THR A 38 -3.72 0.45 -0.74
C THR A 38 -2.46 0.18 0.07
N ILE A 39 -2.61 -0.53 1.20
CA ILE A 39 -1.48 -1.11 1.92
C ILE A 39 -1.56 -2.63 1.85
N CYS A 40 -0.44 -3.25 1.51
CA CYS A 40 -0.26 -4.69 1.59
C CYS A 40 0.65 -4.99 2.78
N SER A 41 0.17 -5.82 3.71
CA SER A 41 0.85 -6.08 4.99
C SER A 41 0.67 -7.52 5.47
N ASP A 42 1.70 -8.07 6.11
CA ASP A 42 1.65 -9.35 6.84
C ASP A 42 0.98 -9.21 8.22
N ILE A 43 0.80 -7.98 8.68
CA ILE A 43 0.11 -7.64 9.93
C ILE A 43 -1.24 -7.00 9.61
N PRO A 44 -2.34 -7.45 10.26
CA PRO A 44 -3.64 -6.81 10.11
C PRO A 44 -3.62 -5.40 10.68
N LEU A 45 -4.18 -4.44 9.95
CA LEU A 45 -4.38 -3.08 10.44
C LEU A 45 -5.75 -2.53 10.00
N ASN A 46 -6.24 -1.55 10.75
CA ASN A 46 -7.42 -0.78 10.41
C ASN A 46 -7.07 0.71 10.54
N SER A 47 -7.07 1.42 9.42
CA SER A 47 -6.73 2.85 9.38
C SER A 47 -7.52 3.54 8.27
N PRO A 48 -8.09 4.73 8.52
CA PRO A 48 -8.84 5.49 7.52
C PRO A 48 -7.93 6.07 6.41
N LEU A 49 -6.60 5.95 6.55
CA LEU A 49 -5.64 6.40 5.55
C LEU A 49 -5.62 5.52 4.30
N PHE A 50 -6.08 4.27 4.43
CA PHE A 50 -6.04 3.27 3.37
C PHE A 50 -7.46 2.93 2.94
N ASP A 51 -7.72 3.10 1.64
CA ASP A 51 -8.98 2.72 1.01
C ASP A 51 -9.11 1.19 0.90
N GLN A 52 -7.97 0.50 0.88
CA GLN A 52 -7.91 -0.96 0.87
C GLN A 52 -6.71 -1.48 1.68
N VAL A 53 -6.94 -2.56 2.44
CA VAL A 53 -5.88 -3.31 3.14
C VAL A 53 -5.86 -4.72 2.56
N MET A 54 -4.70 -5.15 2.04
CA MET A 54 -4.49 -6.49 1.49
C MET A 54 -3.54 -7.28 2.39
N ALA A 55 -3.93 -8.49 2.77
CA ALA A 55 -3.10 -9.34 3.60
C ALA A 55 -2.00 -10.03 2.75
N ILE A 56 -0.77 -10.02 3.25
CA ILE A 56 0.34 -10.82 2.74
C ILE A 56 0.41 -12.09 3.60
N THR A 57 -0.14 -13.19 3.11
CA THR A 57 -0.25 -14.42 3.92
C THR A 57 1.02 -15.26 3.95
N ASN A 58 1.88 -15.13 2.92
CA ASN A 58 3.17 -15.83 2.82
C ASN A 58 4.25 -14.81 2.41
N PRO A 59 4.68 -13.92 3.32
CA PRO A 59 5.69 -12.91 3.00
C PRO A 59 7.02 -13.58 2.65
N MET A 60 7.60 -13.18 1.52
CA MET A 60 8.97 -13.56 1.13
C MET A 60 10.01 -12.64 1.78
N TYR A 61 9.58 -11.52 2.37
CA TYR A 61 10.43 -10.50 3.03
C TYR A 61 11.47 -9.92 2.05
N GLY A 62 11.10 -9.81 0.78
CA GLY A 62 12.01 -9.49 -0.31
C GLY A 62 11.36 -8.70 -1.45
N VAL A 63 12.13 -8.51 -2.52
CA VAL A 63 11.68 -7.78 -3.73
C VAL A 63 10.57 -8.53 -4.46
N GLU A 64 10.49 -9.84 -4.26
CA GLU A 64 9.47 -10.72 -4.81
C GLU A 64 8.06 -10.27 -4.41
N ASP A 65 7.86 -9.91 -3.13
CA ASP A 65 6.58 -9.41 -2.63
C ASP A 65 6.19 -8.13 -3.39
N LYS A 66 7.16 -7.24 -3.63
CA LYS A 66 6.94 -6.00 -4.39
C LYS A 66 6.50 -6.27 -5.84
N ILE A 67 7.16 -7.21 -6.52
CA ILE A 67 6.87 -7.55 -7.92
C ILE A 67 5.48 -8.20 -8.05
N LEU A 68 5.20 -9.21 -7.22
CA LEU A 68 3.95 -9.96 -7.28
C LEU A 68 2.74 -9.07 -6.99
N ILE A 69 2.85 -8.23 -5.98
CA ILE A 69 1.73 -7.36 -5.58
C ILE A 69 1.54 -6.22 -6.59
N THR A 70 2.62 -5.63 -7.11
CA THR A 70 2.50 -4.59 -8.15
C THR A 70 1.87 -5.14 -9.43
N ALA A 71 2.20 -6.38 -9.81
CA ALA A 71 1.57 -7.06 -10.94
C ALA A 71 0.07 -7.34 -10.73
N ASN A 72 -0.38 -7.44 -9.48
CA ASN A 72 -1.76 -7.65 -9.08
C ASN A 72 -2.40 -6.36 -8.51
N SER A 73 -1.88 -5.19 -8.89
CA SER A 73 -2.42 -3.91 -8.45
C SER A 73 -3.93 -3.81 -8.74
N PRO A 74 -4.74 -3.26 -7.81
CA PRO A 74 -6.14 -2.96 -8.06
C PRO A 74 -6.34 -1.76 -9.00
N TYR A 75 -5.26 -1.07 -9.41
CA TYR A 75 -5.32 0.16 -10.21
C TYR A 75 -4.79 -0.04 -11.63
N GLN A 76 -5.33 0.72 -12.58
CA GLN A 76 -4.81 0.75 -13.95
C GLN A 76 -3.44 1.46 -14.03
N GLU A 77 -3.27 2.57 -13.30
CA GLU A 77 -2.01 3.28 -13.12
C GLU A 77 -1.60 3.21 -11.65
N THR A 78 -0.41 2.68 -11.35
CA THR A 78 0.02 2.47 -9.96
C THR A 78 1.32 3.21 -9.67
N LEU A 79 1.33 3.96 -8.57
CA LEU A 79 2.56 4.45 -7.97
C LEU A 79 2.88 3.60 -6.74
N PHE A 80 3.98 2.86 -6.79
CA PHE A 80 4.54 2.23 -5.60
C PHE A 80 5.29 3.28 -4.78
N LEU A 81 5.05 3.31 -3.46
CA LEU A 81 5.80 4.14 -2.51
C LEU A 81 6.42 3.26 -1.42
N ASP A 82 7.69 3.50 -1.12
CA ASP A 82 8.35 2.93 0.05
C ASP A 82 7.83 3.61 1.33
N SER A 83 7.90 2.89 2.46
CA SER A 83 7.29 3.33 3.72
C SER A 83 8.00 4.52 4.37
N ASP A 84 9.29 4.71 4.10
CA ASP A 84 10.18 5.71 4.71
C ASP A 84 10.28 7.03 3.91
N THR A 85 9.38 7.23 2.95
CA THR A 85 9.24 8.48 2.19
C THR A 85 8.55 9.58 2.99
#